data_AF-A0A554VF42-F1
#
_entry.id   AF-A0A554VF42-F1
#
_cell.length_a   1.000
_cell.length_b   1.000
_cell.length_c   1.000
_cell.angle_alpha   90.00
_cell.angle_beta   90.00
_cell.angle_gamma   90.00
#
_symmetry.space_group_name_H-M   'P 1'
#
loop_
_entity.id
_entity.type
_entity.pdbx_description
1 polymer ?
#
loop_
_entity_poly.entity_id
_entity_poly.type
_entity_poly.pdbx_seq_one_letter_code
_entity_poly.pdbx_strand_id
1 'polypeptide(L)'
;MNKYKLTLIGLVFSVFIYVTSIVLELDLFEKFVTLLKSLEQYEFDKMIIPLIIFFVFIYLDMIRRNKETLVENTKVNIYKAMLKSSHHILNNFIYQMDIFKLTAEDTPGFDAQTLAYYEDIVSNTSHQINSLSNLTTIDEFSIRTSVMNNT
;
A
#
# COMPACT_ATOMS: atom_id res chain seq x y z
N MET A 1 9.90 -3.38 -12.32
CA MET A 1 10.88 -2.73 -13.22
C MET A 1 10.85 -1.19 -13.11
N ASN A 2 10.65 -0.61 -11.90
CA ASN A 2 10.35 0.83 -11.72
C ASN A 2 11.48 1.64 -11.04
N LYS A 3 12.60 0.99 -10.66
CA LYS A 3 13.64 1.61 -9.82
C LYS A 3 14.52 2.64 -10.54
N TYR A 4 14.59 2.61 -11.87
CA TYR A 4 15.48 3.47 -12.66
C TYR A 4 14.73 4.45 -13.58
N LYS A 5 13.41 4.59 -13.42
CA LYS A 5 12.59 5.43 -14.29
C LYS A 5 13.05 6.89 -14.29
N LEU A 6 13.37 7.43 -13.11
CA LEU A 6 13.89 8.79 -12.97
C LEU A 6 15.29 8.95 -13.58
N THR A 7 16.18 7.97 -13.38
CA THR A 7 17.52 7.97 -13.98
C THR A 7 17.45 7.93 -15.51
N LEU A 8 16.54 7.13 -16.07
CA LEU A 8 16.32 7.05 -17.51
C LEU A 8 15.77 8.37 -18.08
N ILE A 9 14.79 8.98 -17.40
CA ILE A 9 14.26 10.29 -17.78
C ILE A 9 15.37 11.34 -17.74
N GLY A 10 16.18 11.35 -16.68
CA GLY A 10 17.32 12.26 -16.55
C GLY A 10 18.35 12.08 -17.67
N LEU A 11 18.62 10.84 -18.07
CA LEU A 11 19.54 10.52 -19.17
C LEU A 11 18.99 10.98 -20.52
N VAL A 12 17.70 10.75 -20.79
CA VAL A 12 17.07 11.24 -22.03
C VAL A 12 17.11 12.78 -22.06
N PHE A 13 16.85 13.42 -20.92
CA PHE A 13 16.86 14.88 -20.82
C PHE A 13 18.27 15.46 -21.02
N SER A 14 19.30 14.83 -20.43
CA SER A 14 20.69 15.29 -20.58
C SER A 14 21.18 15.15 -22.01
N VAL A 15 20.89 14.02 -22.67
CA VAL A 15 21.21 13.79 -24.08
C VAL A 15 20.47 14.80 -24.96
N PHE A 16 19.19 15.04 -24.71
CA PHE A 16 18.40 16.02 -25.46
C PHE A 16 18.95 17.44 -25.35
N ILE A 17 19.28 17.90 -24.13
CA ILE A 17 19.89 19.22 -23.91
C ILE A 17 21.24 19.31 -24.63
N TYR A 18 22.08 18.27 -24.52
CA TYR A 18 23.40 18.25 -25.15
C TYR A 18 23.31 18.34 -26.68
N VAL A 19 22.45 17.53 -27.30
CA VAL A 19 22.22 17.56 -28.76
C VAL A 19 21.70 18.92 -29.19
N THR A 20 20.75 19.49 -28.45
CA THR A 20 20.19 20.81 -28.74
C THR A 20 21.24 21.92 -28.62
N SER A 21 22.14 21.82 -27.64
CA SER A 21 23.26 22.75 -27.46
C SER A 21 24.19 22.77 -28.67
N ILE A 22 24.49 21.59 -29.23
CA ILE A 22 25.35 21.46 -30.41
C ILE A 22 24.65 21.97 -31.67
N VAL A 23 23.40 21.54 -31.92
CA VAL A 23 22.67 21.89 -33.16
C VAL A 23 22.41 23.39 -33.26
N LEU A 24 22.16 24.06 -32.14
CA LEU A 24 21.88 25.49 -32.11
C LEU A 24 23.13 26.36 -31.84
N GLU A 25 24.32 25.75 -31.78
CA GLU A 25 25.59 26.41 -31.41
C GLU A 25 25.45 27.25 -30.13
N LEU A 26 24.62 26.77 -29.20
CA LEU A 26 24.38 27.44 -27.94
C LEU A 26 25.51 27.09 -27.00
N ASP A 27 26.37 28.06 -26.71
CA ASP A 27 27.27 27.95 -25.56
C ASP A 27 26.48 28.16 -24.27
N LEU A 28 25.75 27.11 -23.88
CA LEU A 28 24.87 27.11 -22.71
C LEU A 28 25.65 27.39 -21.43
N PHE A 29 26.91 26.96 -21.38
CA PHE A 29 27.79 27.20 -20.24
C PHE A 29 28.13 28.68 -20.13
N GLU A 30 28.59 29.30 -21.22
CA GLU A 30 28.91 30.73 -21.20
C GLU A 30 27.67 31.58 -20.91
N LYS A 31 26.52 31.26 -21.52
CA LYS A 31 25.23 31.93 -21.21
C LYS A 31 24.82 31.77 -19.75
N PHE A 32 25.03 30.61 -19.15
CA PHE A 32 24.76 30.38 -17.73
C PHE A 32 25.67 31.22 -16.83
N VAL A 33 26.96 31.32 -17.18
CA VAL A 33 27.92 32.18 -16.46
C VAL A 33 27.56 33.66 -16.59
N THR A 34 27.16 34.13 -17.78
CA THR A 34 26.68 35.51 -17.97
C THR A 34 25.39 35.77 -17.19
N LEU A 35 24.48 34.80 -17.12
CA LEU A 35 23.26 34.89 -16.34
C LEU A 35 23.56 34.99 -14.84
N LEU A 36 24.50 34.18 -14.32
CA LEU A 36 24.97 34.28 -12.94
C LEU A 36 25.58 35.65 -12.63
N LYS A 37 26.44 36.18 -13.52
CA LYS A 37 26.98 37.55 -13.40
C LYS A 37 25.89 38.61 -13.40
N SER A 38 24.84 38.42 -14.20
CA SER A 38 23.71 39.36 -14.20
C SER A 38 22.91 39.31 -12.89
N LEU A 39 22.78 38.13 -12.27
CA LEU A 39 22.11 37.98 -10.96
C LEU A 39 22.92 38.59 -9.81
N GLU A 40 24.25 38.56 -9.90
CA GLU A 40 25.16 39.25 -8.98
C GLU A 40 24.92 40.76 -8.97
N GLN A 41 24.67 41.36 -10.14
CA GLN A 41 24.36 42.80 -10.28
C GLN A 41 23.08 43.23 -9.54
N TYR A 42 22.12 42.31 -9.35
CA TYR A 42 20.87 42.57 -8.64
C TYR A 42 20.90 42.12 -7.18
N GLU A 43 22.06 41.66 -6.67
CA GLU A 43 22.22 41.02 -5.36
C GLU A 43 21.27 39.82 -5.10
N PHE A 44 20.64 39.26 -6.14
CA PHE A 44 19.72 38.12 -6.01
C PHE A 44 20.43 36.86 -5.50
N ASP A 45 21.75 36.78 -5.69
CA ASP A 45 22.67 35.86 -4.99
C ASP A 45 22.26 35.62 -3.53
N LYS A 46 22.02 36.71 -2.78
CA LYS A 46 21.75 36.65 -1.34
C LYS A 46 20.41 35.97 -1.04
N MET A 47 19.47 35.99 -1.97
CA MET A 47 18.17 35.30 -1.87
C MET A 47 18.22 33.86 -2.39
N ILE A 48 19.18 33.52 -3.26
CA ILE A 48 19.32 32.16 -3.81
C ILE A 48 19.59 31.15 -2.69
N ILE A 49 20.48 31.47 -1.74
CA ILE A 49 20.82 30.56 -0.64
C ILE A 49 19.60 30.25 0.25
N PRO A 50 18.88 31.25 0.82
CA PRO A 50 17.65 31.00 1.57
C PRO A 50 16.59 30.24 0.78
N LEU A 51 16.45 30.54 -0.51
CA LEU A 51 15.47 29.90 -1.38
C LEU A 51 15.79 28.43 -1.64
N ILE A 52 17.06 28.09 -1.88
CA ILE A 52 17.52 26.70 -1.98
C ILE A 52 17.25 25.96 -0.68
N ILE A 53 17.59 26.55 0.47
CA ILE A 53 17.33 25.95 1.78
C ILE A 53 15.84 25.67 1.95
N PHE A 54 14.99 26.63 1.66
CA PHE A 54 13.53 26.48 1.71
C PHE A 54 13.02 25.33 0.81
N PHE A 55 13.49 25.26 -0.44
CA PHE A 55 13.11 24.18 -1.35
C PHE A 55 13.60 22.79 -0.90
N VAL A 56 14.79 22.71 -0.29
CA VAL A 56 15.29 21.45 0.30
C VAL A 56 14.37 21.00 1.42
N PHE A 57 13.94 21.90 2.32
CA PHE A 57 13.00 21.56 3.38
C PHE A 57 11.63 21.13 2.84
N ILE A 58 11.09 21.83 1.83
CA ILE A 58 9.86 21.40 1.13
C ILE A 58 10.02 19.98 0.58
N TYR A 59 11.15 19.70 -0.07
CA TYR A 59 11.41 18.40 -0.68
C TYR A 59 11.49 17.29 0.37
N LEU A 60 12.19 17.54 1.49
CA LEU A 60 12.27 16.61 2.62
C LEU A 60 10.89 16.36 3.24
N ASP A 61 10.09 17.40 3.45
CA ASP A 61 8.72 17.28 3.96
C ASP A 61 7.83 16.47 3.03
N MET A 62 7.95 16.67 1.72
CA MET A 62 7.17 15.91 0.73
C MET A 62 7.52 14.42 0.74
N ILE A 63 8.82 14.07 0.86
CA ILE A 63 9.24 12.68 1.00
C ILE A 63 8.67 12.07 2.29
N ARG A 64 8.74 12.81 3.40
CA ARG A 64 8.24 12.34 4.69
C ARG A 64 6.73 12.08 4.65
N ARG A 65 5.94 13.03 4.15
CA ARG A 65 4.48 12.91 4.02
C ARG A 65 4.07 11.74 3.14
N ASN A 66 4.78 11.48 2.04
CA ASN A 66 4.50 10.33 1.19
C ASN A 66 4.72 9.00 1.90
N LYS A 67 5.78 8.89 2.74
CA LYS A 67 6.00 7.69 3.55
C LYS A 67 4.90 7.50 4.59
N GLU A 68 4.53 8.57 5.29
CA GLU A 68 3.45 8.55 6.29
C GLU A 68 2.12 8.11 5.66
N THR A 69 1.75 8.71 4.51
CA THR A 69 0.54 8.36 3.77
C THR A 69 0.53 6.90 3.30
N LEU A 70 1.68 6.38 2.86
CA LEU A 70 1.80 4.96 2.45
C LEU A 70 1.56 4.02 3.65
N VAL A 71 2.13 4.35 4.81
CA VAL A 71 1.94 3.59 6.05
C VAL A 71 0.48 3.62 6.49
N GLU A 72 -0.16 4.80 6.48
CA GLU A 72 -1.58 4.94 6.82
C GLU A 72 -2.49 4.15 5.89
N ASN A 73 -2.27 4.24 4.57
CA ASN A 73 -3.04 3.47 3.59
C ASN A 73 -2.86 1.96 3.79
N THR A 74 -1.63 1.51 4.11
CA THR A 74 -1.36 0.11 4.41
C THR A 74 -2.12 -0.36 5.65
N LYS A 75 -2.15 0.46 6.72
CA LYS A 75 -2.94 0.17 7.94
C LYS A 75 -4.44 0.04 7.62
N VAL A 76 -4.99 0.97 6.83
CA VAL A 76 -6.40 0.92 6.41
C VAL A 76 -6.71 -0.35 5.63
N ASN A 77 -5.83 -0.74 4.70
CA ASN A 77 -6.03 -1.96 3.90
C ASN A 77 -5.98 -3.23 4.76
N ILE A 78 -5.04 -3.30 5.71
CA ILE A 78 -4.98 -4.39 6.69
C ILE A 78 -6.27 -4.46 7.50
N TYR A 79 -6.76 -3.33 8.03
CA TYR A 79 -7.99 -3.29 8.80
C TYR A 79 -9.20 -3.74 7.98
N LYS A 80 -9.34 -3.27 6.73
CA LYS A 80 -10.39 -3.72 5.81
C LYS A 80 -10.31 -5.21 5.53
N ALA A 81 -9.11 -5.75 5.35
CA ALA A 81 -8.90 -7.17 5.13
C ALA A 81 -9.34 -7.98 6.35
N MET A 82 -8.94 -7.56 7.57
CA MET A 82 -9.35 -8.21 8.82
C MET A 82 -10.88 -8.21 8.95
N LEU A 83 -11.52 -7.06 8.74
CA LEU A 83 -12.97 -6.94 8.86
C LEU A 83 -13.70 -7.83 7.86
N LYS A 84 -13.20 -7.89 6.61
CA LYS A 84 -13.76 -8.75 5.58
C LYS A 84 -13.58 -10.23 5.92
N SER A 85 -12.42 -10.64 6.43
CA SER A 85 -12.16 -12.01 6.86
C SER A 85 -13.02 -12.40 8.06
N SER A 86 -13.14 -11.55 9.08
CA SER A 86 -14.06 -11.79 10.21
C SER A 86 -15.51 -11.87 9.76
N HIS A 87 -15.93 -11.00 8.83
CA HIS A 87 -17.27 -11.05 8.26
C HIS A 87 -17.49 -12.36 7.49
N HIS A 88 -16.49 -12.84 6.74
CA HIS A 88 -16.56 -14.13 6.06
C HIS A 88 -16.74 -15.30 7.04
N ILE A 89 -15.93 -15.37 8.11
CA ILE A 89 -16.05 -16.39 9.16
C ILE A 89 -17.46 -16.35 9.76
N LEU A 90 -17.91 -15.17 10.18
CA LEU A 90 -19.21 -15.01 10.85
C LEU A 90 -20.37 -15.41 9.93
N ASN A 91 -20.32 -15.00 8.66
CA ASN A 91 -21.38 -15.31 7.71
C ASN A 91 -21.43 -16.82 7.40
N ASN A 92 -20.27 -17.46 7.28
CA ASN A 92 -20.19 -18.92 7.12
C ASN A 92 -20.75 -19.66 8.35
N PHE A 93 -20.40 -19.22 9.56
CA PHE A 93 -20.93 -19.78 10.79
C PHE A 93 -22.46 -19.66 10.89
N ILE A 94 -23.02 -18.47 10.58
CA ILE A 94 -24.47 -18.26 10.58
C ILE A 94 -25.15 -19.21 9.59
N TYR A 95 -24.65 -19.30 8.37
CA TYR A 95 -25.20 -20.19 7.34
C TYR A 95 -25.19 -21.66 7.78
N GLN A 96 -24.09 -22.12 8.35
CA GLN A 96 -23.99 -23.48 8.86
C GLN A 96 -24.95 -23.72 10.04
N MET A 97 -25.19 -22.70 10.88
CA MET A 97 -26.12 -22.82 11.99
C MET A 97 -27.58 -22.84 11.58
N ASP A 98 -27.94 -22.13 10.50
CA ASP A 98 -29.26 -22.24 9.90
C ASP A 98 -29.51 -23.66 9.35
N ILE A 99 -28.51 -24.28 8.71
CA ILE A 99 -28.60 -25.68 8.26
C ILE A 99 -28.79 -26.62 9.46
N PHE A 100 -27.99 -26.45 10.51
CA PHE A 100 -28.10 -27.29 11.70
C PHE A 100 -29.51 -27.20 12.31
N LYS A 101 -30.07 -25.99 12.40
CA LYS A 101 -31.42 -25.76 12.91
C LYS A 101 -32.46 -26.52 12.08
N LEU A 102 -32.40 -26.43 10.74
CA LEU A 102 -33.33 -27.13 9.85
C LEU A 102 -33.28 -28.65 10.09
N THR A 103 -32.07 -29.22 10.15
CA THR A 103 -31.89 -30.66 10.41
C THR A 103 -32.40 -31.07 11.79
N ALA A 104 -32.19 -30.24 12.81
CA ALA A 104 -32.65 -30.49 14.16
C ALA A 104 -34.18 -30.43 14.31
N GLU A 105 -34.85 -29.56 13.55
CA GLU A 105 -36.32 -29.46 13.53
C GLU A 105 -36.98 -30.67 12.85
N ASP A 106 -36.32 -31.25 11.84
CA ASP A 106 -36.82 -32.39 11.06
C ASP A 106 -36.54 -33.77 11.70
N THR A 107 -35.64 -33.84 12.70
CA THR A 107 -35.27 -35.10 13.39
C THR A 107 -35.75 -35.15 14.84
N PRO A 108 -36.76 -35.99 15.18
CA PRO A 108 -37.22 -36.17 16.56
C PRO A 108 -36.14 -36.80 17.45
N GLY A 109 -35.59 -35.98 18.36
CA GLY A 109 -34.39 -36.36 19.11
C GLY A 109 -33.14 -36.19 18.24
N PHE A 110 -32.14 -35.47 18.75
CA PHE A 110 -30.91 -35.24 18.01
C PHE A 110 -30.19 -36.56 17.77
N ASP A 111 -30.17 -37.01 16.53
CA ASP A 111 -29.37 -38.16 16.14
C ASP A 111 -27.86 -37.80 16.23
N ALA A 112 -27.01 -38.82 16.25
CA ALA A 112 -25.57 -38.63 16.40
C ALA A 112 -24.93 -37.85 15.24
N GLN A 113 -25.50 -37.89 14.03
CA GLN A 113 -25.03 -37.14 12.87
C GLN A 113 -25.37 -35.65 13.01
N THR A 114 -26.54 -35.31 13.53
CA THR A 114 -26.92 -33.92 13.82
C THR A 114 -26.01 -33.32 14.90
N LEU A 115 -25.67 -34.08 15.95
CA LEU A 115 -24.70 -33.65 16.96
C LEU A 115 -23.28 -33.50 16.40
N ALA A 116 -22.82 -34.44 15.57
CA ALA A 116 -21.51 -34.34 14.91
C ALA A 116 -21.43 -33.09 14.01
N TYR A 117 -22.51 -32.75 13.31
CA TYR A 117 -22.56 -31.55 12.48
C TYR A 117 -22.38 -30.27 13.31
N TYR A 118 -22.98 -30.18 14.49
CA TYR A 118 -22.75 -29.06 15.41
C TYR A 118 -21.27 -28.94 15.84
N GLU A 119 -20.66 -30.06 16.22
CA GLU A 119 -19.24 -30.08 16.62
C GLU A 119 -18.32 -29.64 15.48
N ASP A 120 -18.60 -30.07 14.24
CA ASP A 120 -17.85 -29.66 13.05
C ASP A 120 -17.95 -28.16 12.78
N ILE A 121 -19.14 -27.56 12.94
CA ILE A 121 -19.34 -26.11 12.78
C ILE A 121 -18.50 -25.33 13.78
N VAL A 122 -18.54 -25.74 15.06
CA VAL A 122 -17.79 -25.10 16.14
C VAL A 122 -16.28 -25.26 15.91
N SER A 123 -15.83 -26.46 15.55
CA SER A 123 -14.43 -26.78 15.29
C SER A 123 -13.88 -25.95 14.12
N ASN A 124 -14.59 -25.92 12.99
CA ASN A 124 -14.18 -25.17 11.79
C ASN A 124 -14.12 -23.67 12.05
N THR A 125 -15.13 -23.12 12.72
CA THR A 125 -15.18 -21.68 13.06
C THR A 125 -14.04 -21.33 14.01
N SER A 126 -13.79 -22.17 15.02
CA SER A 126 -12.67 -22.00 15.96
C SER A 126 -11.32 -22.03 15.23
N HIS A 127 -11.12 -22.96 14.30
CA HIS A 127 -9.90 -23.04 13.49
C HIS A 127 -9.69 -21.78 12.63
N GLN A 128 -10.74 -21.25 11.99
CA GLN A 128 -10.66 -20.03 11.19
C GLN A 128 -10.33 -18.81 12.04
N ILE A 129 -10.96 -18.66 13.22
CA ILE A 129 -10.65 -17.59 14.18
C ILE A 129 -9.20 -17.69 14.65
N ASN A 130 -8.76 -18.90 15.00
CA ASN A 130 -7.40 -19.15 15.46
C ASN A 130 -6.36 -18.86 14.36
N SER A 131 -6.66 -19.23 13.12
CA SER A 131 -5.80 -18.96 11.95
C SER A 131 -5.70 -17.47 11.65
N LEU A 132 -6.80 -16.72 11.80
CA LEU A 132 -6.81 -15.26 11.67
C LEU A 132 -6.07 -14.56 12.82
N SER A 133 -6.17 -15.10 14.04
CA SER A 133 -5.52 -14.53 15.23
C SER A 133 -4.00 -14.76 15.27
N ASN A 134 -3.52 -15.86 14.69
CA ASN A 134 -2.11 -16.28 14.76
C ASN A 134 -1.35 -16.08 13.43
N LEU A 135 -1.72 -15.07 12.66
CA LEU A 135 -1.00 -14.70 11.45
C LEU A 135 0.44 -14.28 11.77
N THR A 136 1.41 -14.94 11.11
CA THR A 136 2.82 -14.57 11.19
C THR A 136 3.15 -13.32 10.37
N THR A 137 2.39 -13.07 9.30
CA THR A 137 2.52 -11.91 8.42
C THR A 137 1.20 -11.14 8.36
N ILE A 138 1.26 -9.85 8.70
CA ILE A 138 0.09 -8.96 8.70
C ILE A 138 0.08 -8.17 7.39
N ASP A 139 -0.49 -8.78 6.36
CA ASP A 139 -0.77 -8.17 5.07
C ASP A 139 -2.11 -8.67 4.50
N GLU A 140 -2.68 -7.91 3.55
CA GLU A 140 -4.01 -8.21 3.01
C GLU A 140 -4.13 -9.63 2.43
N PHE A 141 -3.09 -10.15 1.78
CA PHE A 141 -3.13 -11.47 1.16
C PHE A 141 -3.16 -12.55 2.23
N SER A 142 -2.24 -12.48 3.20
CA SER A 142 -2.17 -13.42 4.32
C SER A 142 -3.46 -13.47 5.14
N ILE A 143 -4.09 -12.31 5.37
CA ILE A 143 -5.35 -12.19 6.12
C ILE A 143 -6.53 -12.84 5.39
N ARG A 144 -6.58 -12.75 4.06
CA ARG A 144 -7.66 -13.35 3.27
C ARG A 144 -7.51 -14.85 3.16
N THR A 145 -6.30 -15.34 2.92
CA THR A 145 -6.05 -16.77 2.69
C THR A 145 -6.16 -17.60 3.97
N SER A 146 -5.90 -17.02 5.14
CA SER A 146 -5.99 -17.73 6.43
C SER A 146 -7.39 -18.24 6.78
N VAL A 147 -8.44 -17.67 6.18
CA VAL A 147 -9.84 -18.04 6.46
C VAL A 147 -10.52 -18.75 5.30
N MET A 148 -9.84 -18.91 4.15
CA MET A 148 -10.40 -19.51 2.93
C MET A 148 -10.06 -21.00 2.74
N ASN A 149 -9.12 -21.56 3.52
CA ASN A 149 -8.56 -22.90 3.24
C ASN A 149 -9.46 -24.11 3.54
N ASN A 150 -10.71 -23.93 4.00
CA ASN A 150 -11.58 -25.05 4.43
C ASN A 150 -13.01 -25.00 3.86
N THR A 151 -13.20 -24.55 2.62
CA THR A 151 -14.44 -24.81 1.85
C THR A 151 -14.14 -25.79 0.73
#